data_AF-A0A0Q6W7Z2-F1
#
_entry.id   AF-A0A0Q6W7Z2-F1
#
_cell.length_a   1.000
_cell.length_b   1.000
_cell.length_c   1.000
_cell.angle_alpha   90.00
_cell.angle_beta   90.00
_cell.angle_gamma   90.00
#
_symmetry.space_group_name_H-M   'P 1'
#
loop_
_entity.id
_entity.type
_entity.pdbx_description
1 polymer ?
#
loop_
_entity_poly.entity_id
_entity_poly.type
_entity_poly.pdbx_seq_one_letter_code
_entity_poly.pdbx_strand_id
1 'polypeptide(L)'
;MSATTGINSIDALAYSSWTTVPGTAATLTYRFLTSVPGDATADDAKGFQAMTFAQQQATRAALDAWAAVANVTFVETAGGGQLRFGTNDQSGDNSSAYAYLPEPGVAWVALYLNNRGYYNSVFTPGSFGPAVLLHEIGHTLGLKHPGDYDSAGGSVDGPFLPSATDNTDYTVMSYHQSSAFNGRYDVSPMLYDIQAIQYLYGANTGYRTGDDVYAFGSGQAPVCVWDAGGNNTFDFSACTGATQIDLRAGAFSGTASGLANVSIAYNVSIRNVLTGAGGSSVTLNDAGNVMKGGSGADVVKVGAGDDIINTGDGEDAVVFSGLFASYSIIRTADEVRIGGQGLDVLTGVELLQFADMRVNVADLALRGPAGGTGGNDMLQAAPGNEFIDGGAGLDTLVYGAARGSYSVRASGKGYTVTDGGGSIDVLSSVERLAFSDSALALDVGVDGAAGEVFRLFRAALDRAPASGGLGFWMSALDHGTGLGALAQSFLDSAEFNARYGGYDNRQFLTQLYLNALHRAPDEAGLNWNVAILDGGMSRATMLLNFADSPECQAAVAGLIGNGLVYTPFG
;
A
#
# COMPACT_ATOMS: atom_id res chain seq x y z
N MET A 1 16.09 23.25 -20.00
CA MET A 1 17.36 22.89 -19.32
C MET A 1 17.05 21.72 -18.41
N SER A 2 17.80 20.62 -18.56
CA SER A 2 17.61 19.38 -17.79
C SER A 2 17.55 19.62 -16.28
N ALA A 3 16.76 18.81 -15.58
CA ALA A 3 16.68 18.83 -14.13
C ALA A 3 18.04 18.48 -13.49
N THR A 4 18.25 18.95 -12.25
CA THR A 4 19.48 18.72 -11.48
C THR A 4 19.15 18.18 -10.09
N THR A 5 18.33 17.12 -10.05
CA THR A 5 17.87 16.48 -8.81
C THR A 5 18.94 15.59 -8.17
N GLY A 6 19.92 15.13 -8.97
CA GLY A 6 20.89 14.11 -8.57
C GLY A 6 20.38 12.68 -8.77
N ILE A 7 19.15 12.52 -9.27
CA ILE A 7 18.54 11.24 -9.63
C ILE A 7 18.58 11.13 -11.16
N ASN A 8 19.46 10.28 -11.69
CA ASN A 8 19.73 10.20 -13.13
C ASN A 8 18.48 9.89 -13.97
N SER A 9 17.57 9.05 -13.48
CA SER A 9 16.31 8.72 -14.16
C SER A 9 15.36 9.92 -14.32
N ILE A 10 15.43 10.90 -13.41
CA ILE A 10 14.69 12.17 -13.55
C ILE A 10 15.49 13.12 -14.45
N ASP A 11 16.77 13.32 -14.13
CA ASP A 11 17.61 14.34 -14.78
C ASP A 11 17.84 14.05 -16.28
N ALA A 12 17.83 12.77 -16.69
CA ALA A 12 17.98 12.37 -18.08
C ALA A 12 16.70 12.57 -18.93
N LEU A 13 15.53 12.70 -18.29
CA LEU A 13 14.23 12.81 -18.97
C LEU A 13 13.60 14.19 -18.81
N ALA A 14 13.54 14.75 -17.59
CA ALA A 14 12.86 16.02 -17.33
C ALA A 14 13.67 17.22 -17.86
N TYR A 15 13.17 17.91 -18.90
CA TYR A 15 13.88 19.00 -19.58
C TYR A 15 13.23 20.39 -19.46
N SER A 16 11.91 20.46 -19.58
CA SER A 16 11.13 21.70 -19.45
C SER A 16 9.75 21.42 -18.87
N SER A 17 8.95 22.44 -18.56
CA SER A 17 7.63 22.27 -17.91
C SER A 17 6.70 23.44 -18.19
N TRP A 18 5.41 23.16 -18.16
CA TRP A 18 4.34 24.18 -18.15
C TRP A 18 4.23 24.95 -16.83
N THR A 19 4.94 24.51 -15.79
CA THR A 19 4.97 25.18 -14.48
C THR A 19 6.38 25.65 -14.14
N THR A 20 6.49 26.70 -13.32
CA THR A 20 7.80 27.24 -12.91
C THR A 20 8.39 26.55 -11.68
N VAL A 21 7.58 25.75 -10.97
CA VAL A 21 7.98 25.07 -9.73
C VAL A 21 7.69 23.57 -9.89
N PRO A 22 8.71 22.70 -9.84
CA PRO A 22 8.52 21.25 -9.90
C PRO A 22 7.50 20.75 -8.88
N GLY A 23 6.74 19.72 -9.23
CA GLY A 23 5.69 19.14 -8.39
C GLY A 23 4.37 19.91 -8.41
N THR A 24 4.26 20.98 -9.20
CA THR A 24 3.05 21.80 -9.27
C THR A 24 2.06 21.23 -10.28
N ALA A 25 0.82 21.04 -9.85
CA ALA A 25 -0.25 20.59 -10.73
C ALA A 25 -0.47 21.56 -11.90
N ALA A 26 -0.80 21.04 -13.07
CA ALA A 26 -1.07 21.82 -14.28
C ALA A 26 -2.45 21.49 -14.86
N THR A 27 -3.19 22.50 -15.30
CA THR A 27 -4.36 22.32 -16.16
C THR A 27 -4.01 22.81 -17.56
N LEU A 28 -3.97 21.90 -18.53
CA LEU A 28 -3.56 22.16 -19.89
C LEU A 28 -4.75 22.04 -20.84
N THR A 29 -4.98 23.09 -21.61
CA THR A 29 -5.98 23.08 -22.67
C THR A 29 -5.40 22.47 -23.94
N TYR A 30 -6.19 21.68 -24.65
CA TYR A 30 -5.78 21.11 -25.93
C TYR A 30 -6.83 21.23 -27.02
N ARG A 31 -6.42 21.02 -28.27
CA ARG A 31 -7.31 20.96 -29.43
C ARG A 31 -6.74 20.10 -30.55
N PHE A 32 -7.62 19.65 -31.43
CA PHE A 32 -7.25 19.06 -32.72
C PHE A 32 -7.25 20.13 -33.81
N LEU A 33 -6.16 20.21 -34.56
CA LEU A 33 -6.01 21.18 -35.66
C LEU A 33 -6.89 20.76 -36.84
N THR A 34 -7.68 21.71 -37.35
CA THR A 34 -8.51 21.54 -38.57
C THR A 34 -7.89 22.20 -39.80
N SER A 35 -6.86 23.02 -39.60
CA SER A 35 -6.10 23.72 -40.64
C SER A 35 -4.69 24.01 -40.13
N VAL A 36 -3.78 24.29 -41.05
CA VAL A 36 -2.40 24.69 -40.74
C VAL A 36 -2.41 25.98 -39.89
N PRO A 37 -1.69 26.02 -38.74
CA PRO A 37 -1.49 27.24 -37.97
C PRO A 37 -0.81 28.35 -38.78
N GLY A 38 -1.14 29.62 -38.51
CA GLY A 38 -0.58 30.75 -39.28
C GLY A 38 0.93 30.96 -39.10
N ASP A 39 1.50 30.41 -38.03
CA ASP A 39 2.90 30.43 -37.64
C ASP A 39 3.60 29.07 -37.79
N ALA A 40 2.95 28.12 -38.48
CA ALA A 40 3.51 26.81 -38.77
C ALA A 40 4.78 26.92 -39.63
N THR A 41 5.77 26.08 -39.35
CA THR A 41 6.95 25.92 -40.20
C THR A 41 6.59 25.26 -41.54
N ALA A 42 7.54 25.25 -42.48
CA ALA A 42 7.34 24.56 -43.76
C ALA A 42 7.10 23.05 -43.56
N ASP A 43 7.76 22.44 -42.58
CA ASP A 43 7.62 21.02 -42.25
C ASP A 43 6.26 20.75 -41.60
N ASP A 44 5.83 21.58 -40.65
CA ASP A 44 4.50 21.50 -40.03
C ASP A 44 3.37 21.55 -41.08
N ALA A 45 3.52 22.42 -42.08
CA ALA A 45 2.53 22.62 -43.13
C ALA A 45 2.54 21.54 -44.22
N LYS A 46 3.64 20.79 -44.36
CA LYS A 46 3.88 19.85 -45.47
C LYS A 46 2.83 18.75 -45.49
N GLY A 47 1.93 18.79 -46.47
CA GLY A 47 0.88 17.76 -46.61
C GLY A 47 -0.03 17.63 -45.39
N PHE A 48 -0.21 18.70 -44.62
CA PHE A 48 -1.02 18.71 -43.40
C PHE A 48 -2.42 18.12 -43.60
N GLN A 49 -2.85 17.31 -42.64
CA GLN A 49 -4.23 16.84 -42.53
C GLN A 49 -4.69 16.89 -41.08
N ALA A 50 -5.97 17.16 -40.88
CA ALA A 50 -6.59 17.05 -39.57
C ALA A 50 -6.56 15.60 -39.08
N MET A 51 -6.39 15.39 -37.77
CA MET A 51 -6.48 14.06 -37.19
C MET A 51 -7.86 13.43 -37.44
N THR A 52 -7.86 12.18 -37.89
CA THR A 52 -9.07 11.36 -38.01
C THR A 52 -9.70 11.12 -36.63
N PHE A 53 -10.98 10.75 -36.59
CA PHE A 53 -11.66 10.42 -35.34
C PHE A 53 -10.92 9.37 -34.50
N ALA A 54 -10.38 8.33 -35.15
CA ALA A 54 -9.60 7.28 -34.49
C ALA A 54 -8.32 7.83 -33.84
N GLN A 55 -7.60 8.71 -34.54
CA GLN A 55 -6.41 9.38 -34.00
C GLN A 55 -6.78 10.27 -32.81
N GLN A 56 -7.87 11.04 -32.91
CA GLN A 56 -8.32 11.89 -31.79
C GLN A 56 -8.66 11.07 -30.55
N GLN A 57 -9.36 9.94 -30.71
CA GLN A 57 -9.67 9.03 -29.60
C GLN A 57 -8.40 8.44 -28.99
N ALA A 58 -7.44 8.03 -29.81
CA ALA A 58 -6.17 7.51 -29.31
C ALA A 58 -5.35 8.58 -28.58
N THR A 59 -5.34 9.83 -29.07
CA THR A 59 -4.71 10.97 -28.38
C THR A 59 -5.34 11.19 -27.01
N ARG A 60 -6.68 11.18 -26.90
CA ARG A 60 -7.38 11.30 -25.61
C ARG A 60 -6.97 10.19 -24.64
N ALA A 61 -6.93 8.94 -25.10
CA ALA A 61 -6.50 7.82 -24.27
C ALA A 61 -5.03 7.95 -23.78
N ALA A 62 -4.13 8.45 -24.62
CA ALA A 62 -2.75 8.70 -24.23
C ALA A 62 -2.62 9.88 -23.24
N LEU A 63 -3.44 10.94 -23.39
CA LEU A 63 -3.53 12.02 -22.41
C LEU A 63 -4.05 11.50 -21.05
N ASP A 64 -5.09 10.64 -21.07
CA ASP A 64 -5.61 10.01 -19.86
C ASP A 64 -4.54 9.16 -19.15
N ALA A 65 -3.69 8.45 -19.90
CA ALA A 65 -2.59 7.67 -19.33
C ALA A 65 -1.54 8.54 -18.60
N TRP A 66 -1.22 9.72 -19.13
CA TRP A 66 -0.35 10.69 -18.44
C TRP A 66 -1.04 11.33 -17.23
N ALA A 67 -2.33 11.67 -17.34
CA ALA A 67 -3.12 12.25 -16.25
C ALA A 67 -3.36 11.24 -15.11
N ALA A 68 -3.35 9.93 -15.39
CA ALA A 68 -3.46 8.89 -14.39
C ALA A 68 -2.29 8.93 -13.39
N VAL A 69 -1.07 9.26 -13.86
CA VAL A 69 0.16 9.13 -13.07
C VAL A 69 0.65 10.44 -12.44
N ALA A 70 0.24 11.59 -12.96
CA ALA A 70 0.66 12.91 -12.47
C ALA A 70 -0.49 13.92 -12.40
N ASN A 71 -0.34 15.00 -11.63
CA ASN A 71 -1.35 16.05 -11.47
C ASN A 71 -1.43 16.98 -12.70
N VAL A 72 -1.65 16.40 -13.87
CA VAL A 72 -1.92 17.12 -15.11
C VAL A 72 -3.37 16.85 -15.52
N THR A 73 -4.15 17.91 -15.65
CA THR A 73 -5.54 17.85 -16.11
C THR A 73 -5.62 18.37 -17.54
N PHE A 74 -6.17 17.58 -18.45
CA PHE A 74 -6.35 17.97 -19.85
C PHE A 74 -7.78 18.40 -20.15
N VAL A 75 -7.93 19.55 -20.80
CA VAL A 75 -9.24 20.12 -21.15
C VAL A 75 -9.31 20.39 -22.65
N GLU A 76 -10.19 19.67 -23.36
CA GLU A 76 -10.40 19.92 -24.78
C GLU A 76 -11.12 21.26 -25.02
N THR A 77 -10.67 22.01 -26.02
CA THR A 77 -11.21 23.34 -26.35
C THR A 77 -11.44 23.49 -27.85
N ALA A 78 -12.42 24.32 -28.22
CA ALA A 78 -12.73 24.62 -29.63
C ALA A 78 -11.74 25.61 -30.28
N GLY A 79 -10.98 26.37 -29.48
CA GLY A 79 -10.03 27.38 -29.94
C GLY A 79 -9.02 27.72 -28.85
N GLY A 80 -7.85 28.26 -29.24
CA GLY A 80 -6.71 28.38 -28.32
C GLY A 80 -5.96 27.05 -28.22
N GLY A 81 -5.70 26.58 -27.00
CA GLY A 81 -5.01 25.32 -26.71
C GLY A 81 -3.50 25.47 -26.58
N GLN A 82 -2.99 25.08 -25.41
CA GLN A 82 -1.55 24.94 -25.13
C GLN A 82 -0.99 23.73 -25.88
N LEU A 83 -1.75 22.63 -25.98
CA LEU A 83 -1.37 21.45 -26.76
C LEU A 83 -2.19 21.39 -28.04
N ARG A 84 -1.53 21.21 -29.19
CA ARG A 84 -2.19 21.20 -30.50
C ARG A 84 -1.80 19.96 -31.28
N PHE A 85 -2.80 19.19 -31.71
CA PHE A 85 -2.59 17.89 -32.34
C PHE A 85 -2.99 17.92 -33.82
N GLY A 86 -2.08 17.50 -34.69
CA GLY A 86 -2.30 17.44 -36.13
C GLY A 86 -1.57 16.26 -36.77
N THR A 87 -1.58 16.23 -38.10
CA THR A 87 -0.79 15.28 -38.88
C THR A 87 -0.17 16.00 -40.07
N ASN A 88 0.97 15.52 -40.54
CA ASN A 88 1.64 16.02 -41.74
C ASN A 88 2.39 14.91 -42.47
N ASP A 89 2.89 15.23 -43.65
CA ASP A 89 3.63 14.32 -44.50
C ASP A 89 5.12 14.35 -44.16
N GLN A 90 5.57 13.36 -43.39
CA GLN A 90 6.96 13.21 -42.95
C GLN A 90 7.71 12.19 -43.83
N SER A 91 7.24 11.98 -45.07
CA SER A 91 7.97 11.14 -46.02
C SER A 91 9.32 11.79 -46.35
N GLY A 92 10.40 11.03 -46.11
CA GLY A 92 11.79 11.47 -46.27
C GLY A 92 12.60 11.49 -44.97
N ASP A 93 11.95 11.56 -43.81
CA ASP A 93 12.61 11.94 -42.54
C ASP A 93 12.81 10.75 -41.58
N ASN A 94 12.50 9.53 -42.03
CA ASN A 94 12.50 8.30 -41.22
C ASN A 94 11.80 8.44 -39.85
N SER A 95 10.75 9.26 -39.79
CA SER A 95 10.02 9.59 -38.56
C SER A 95 8.59 9.04 -38.55
N SER A 96 8.13 8.70 -37.35
CA SER A 96 6.74 8.28 -37.08
C SER A 96 5.86 9.44 -36.61
N ALA A 97 6.45 10.41 -35.92
CA ALA A 97 5.84 11.63 -35.44
C ALA A 97 6.92 12.58 -34.89
N TYR A 98 6.55 13.80 -34.54
CA TYR A 98 7.38 14.67 -33.71
C TYR A 98 6.50 15.61 -32.88
N ALA A 99 7.07 16.14 -31.81
CA ALA A 99 6.45 17.11 -30.92
C ALA A 99 7.44 18.15 -30.42
N TYR A 100 6.91 19.30 -30.00
CA TYR A 100 7.70 20.38 -29.41
C TYR A 100 7.65 20.36 -27.88
N LEU A 101 8.80 20.60 -27.25
CA LEU A 101 8.94 20.78 -25.81
C LEU A 101 8.35 22.13 -25.35
N PRO A 102 7.78 22.21 -24.13
CA PRO A 102 7.24 23.44 -23.56
C PRO A 102 8.35 24.34 -22.99
N GLU A 103 9.18 24.89 -23.87
CA GLU A 103 10.28 25.76 -23.46
C GLU A 103 9.79 27.06 -22.78
N PRO A 104 10.58 27.67 -21.88
CA PRO A 104 10.19 28.90 -21.21
C PRO A 104 9.78 30.01 -22.19
N GLY A 105 8.56 30.53 -22.01
CA GLY A 105 8.00 31.59 -22.86
C GLY A 105 7.23 31.09 -24.10
N VAL A 106 7.20 29.78 -24.35
CA VAL A 106 6.35 29.18 -25.39
C VAL A 106 4.91 29.11 -24.89
N ALA A 107 3.98 29.74 -25.62
CA ALA A 107 2.57 29.81 -25.24
C ALA A 107 1.78 28.53 -25.59
N TRP A 108 2.25 27.77 -26.58
CA TRP A 108 1.62 26.54 -27.07
C TRP A 108 2.65 25.70 -27.84
N VAL A 109 2.46 24.39 -27.84
CA VAL A 109 3.27 23.41 -28.58
C VAL A 109 2.37 22.58 -29.51
N ALA A 110 2.97 21.99 -30.54
CA ALA A 110 2.28 21.07 -31.44
C ALA A 110 2.91 19.68 -31.44
N LEU A 111 2.09 18.70 -31.80
CA LEU A 111 2.46 17.34 -32.11
C LEU A 111 1.87 16.99 -33.47
N TYR A 112 2.71 16.46 -34.37
CA TYR A 112 2.29 15.99 -35.68
C TYR A 112 2.61 14.50 -35.86
N LEU A 113 1.57 13.70 -36.10
CA LEU A 113 1.73 12.31 -36.54
C LEU A 113 2.06 12.27 -38.04
N ASN A 114 2.92 11.34 -38.45
CA ASN A 114 3.16 11.08 -39.86
C ASN A 114 1.92 10.46 -40.52
N ASN A 115 1.28 11.18 -41.44
CA ASN A 115 0.08 10.73 -42.14
C ASN A 115 0.34 9.80 -43.34
N ARG A 116 1.60 9.47 -43.63
CA ARG A 116 1.99 8.46 -44.61
C ARG A 116 2.29 7.09 -43.99
N GLY A 117 2.52 7.03 -42.68
CA GLY A 117 2.81 5.80 -41.95
C GLY A 117 1.54 5.01 -41.62
N TYR A 118 1.46 3.75 -42.07
CA TYR A 118 0.30 2.88 -41.78
C TYR A 118 0.08 2.65 -40.27
N TYR A 119 1.15 2.62 -39.48
CA TYR A 119 1.08 2.43 -38.02
C TYR A 119 0.30 3.55 -37.30
N ASN A 120 0.22 4.76 -37.85
CA ASN A 120 -0.59 5.87 -37.31
C ASN A 120 -2.09 5.78 -37.67
N SER A 121 -2.54 4.59 -38.12
CA SER A 121 -3.94 4.24 -38.33
C SER A 121 -4.42 3.04 -37.50
N VAL A 122 -3.51 2.41 -36.73
CA VAL A 122 -3.79 1.25 -35.88
C VAL A 122 -3.53 1.63 -34.43
N PHE A 123 -4.58 1.65 -33.61
CA PHE A 123 -4.51 2.06 -32.19
C PHE A 123 -4.96 0.98 -31.21
N THR A 124 -4.74 -0.29 -31.56
CA THR A 124 -4.92 -1.40 -30.63
C THR A 124 -3.83 -1.32 -29.54
N PRO A 125 -4.16 -1.46 -28.24
CA PRO A 125 -3.16 -1.50 -27.19
C PRO A 125 -2.06 -2.53 -27.47
N GLY A 126 -0.80 -2.17 -27.23
CA GLY A 126 0.35 -3.01 -27.52
C GLY A 126 0.89 -2.93 -28.95
N SER A 127 0.21 -2.18 -29.83
CA SER A 127 0.73 -1.85 -31.17
C SER A 127 1.53 -0.56 -31.17
N PHE A 128 2.23 -0.26 -32.28
CA PHE A 128 3.15 0.88 -32.36
C PHE A 128 2.45 2.24 -32.26
N GLY A 129 1.27 2.42 -32.86
CA GLY A 129 0.57 3.70 -32.94
C GLY A 129 0.30 4.36 -31.57
N PRO A 130 -0.28 3.64 -30.58
CA PRO A 130 -0.47 4.16 -29.23
C PRO A 130 0.84 4.53 -28.52
N ALA A 131 1.90 3.76 -28.72
CA ALA A 131 3.21 4.04 -28.12
C ALA A 131 3.85 5.31 -28.70
N VAL A 132 3.67 5.57 -30.01
CA VAL A 132 4.06 6.86 -30.61
C VAL A 132 3.32 8.01 -29.94
N LEU A 133 2.01 7.90 -29.71
CA LEU A 133 1.27 8.96 -29.02
C LEU A 133 1.72 9.16 -27.57
N LEU A 134 1.97 8.08 -26.82
CA LEU A 134 2.50 8.18 -25.45
C LEU A 134 3.85 8.92 -25.44
N HIS A 135 4.76 8.54 -26.33
CA HIS A 135 6.07 9.14 -26.52
C HIS A 135 5.97 10.64 -26.84
N GLU A 136 5.26 10.99 -27.90
CA GLU A 136 5.20 12.38 -28.36
C GLU A 136 4.46 13.29 -27.37
N ILE A 137 3.44 12.78 -26.68
CA ILE A 137 2.79 13.55 -25.60
C ILE A 137 3.78 13.78 -24.46
N GLY A 138 4.65 12.80 -24.14
CA GLY A 138 5.75 12.99 -23.19
C GLY A 138 6.62 14.21 -23.53
N HIS A 139 6.97 14.41 -24.79
CA HIS A 139 7.64 15.63 -25.25
C HIS A 139 6.82 16.89 -25.02
N THR A 140 5.52 16.89 -25.36
CA THR A 140 4.67 18.07 -25.12
C THR A 140 4.52 18.43 -23.64
N LEU A 141 4.80 17.47 -22.75
CA LEU A 141 4.81 17.64 -21.30
C LEU A 141 6.18 17.96 -20.72
N GLY A 142 7.25 17.93 -21.53
CA GLY A 142 8.59 18.34 -21.12
C GLY A 142 9.61 17.24 -20.91
N LEU A 143 9.32 16.01 -21.34
CA LEU A 143 10.28 14.92 -21.32
C LEU A 143 11.11 14.89 -22.60
N LYS A 144 12.43 14.73 -22.50
CA LYS A 144 13.33 14.53 -23.65
C LYS A 144 13.69 13.05 -23.82
N HIS A 145 14.34 12.73 -24.94
CA HIS A 145 14.96 11.41 -25.10
C HIS A 145 16.06 11.18 -24.06
N PRO A 146 16.21 9.94 -23.57
CA PRO A 146 17.17 9.61 -22.51
C PRO A 146 18.63 9.50 -22.98
N GLY A 147 18.90 9.52 -24.29
CA GLY A 147 20.24 9.37 -24.86
C GLY A 147 20.63 10.51 -25.82
N ASP A 148 21.87 10.47 -26.32
CA ASP A 148 22.40 11.44 -27.30
C ASP A 148 21.99 11.06 -28.73
N TYR A 149 20.68 11.11 -28.98
CA TYR A 149 20.11 10.78 -30.29
C TYR A 149 18.82 11.55 -30.53
N ASP A 150 18.54 11.75 -31.82
CA ASP A 150 17.26 12.21 -32.35
C ASP A 150 17.05 11.57 -33.73
N SER A 151 15.79 11.41 -34.14
CA SER A 151 15.36 10.81 -35.40
C SER A 151 15.90 11.55 -36.64
N ALA A 152 16.05 12.87 -36.55
CA ALA A 152 16.63 13.72 -37.60
C ALA A 152 18.18 13.79 -37.56
N GLY A 153 18.81 13.22 -36.52
CA GLY A 153 20.25 13.33 -36.26
C GLY A 153 20.67 14.65 -35.61
N GLY A 154 21.57 14.58 -34.63
CA GLY A 154 22.05 15.74 -33.87
C GLY A 154 22.44 15.34 -32.45
N SER A 155 23.25 16.16 -31.77
CA SER A 155 23.53 15.98 -30.35
C SER A 155 22.52 16.79 -29.52
N VAL A 156 21.98 16.17 -28.48
CA VAL A 156 21.01 16.79 -27.56
C VAL A 156 21.66 17.06 -26.20
N ASP A 157 21.05 17.92 -25.38
CA ASP A 157 21.59 18.23 -24.06
C ASP A 157 21.48 17.02 -23.10
N GLY A 158 22.59 16.69 -22.45
CA GLY A 158 22.62 15.73 -21.35
C GLY A 158 21.96 16.26 -20.05
N PRO A 159 21.97 15.47 -18.97
CA PRO A 159 22.57 14.13 -18.84
C PRO A 159 21.73 13.05 -19.55
N PHE A 160 22.29 11.84 -19.62
CA PHE A 160 21.71 10.67 -20.29
C PHE A 160 21.60 9.47 -19.36
N LEU A 161 20.71 8.53 -19.70
CA LEU A 161 20.63 7.23 -19.05
C LEU A 161 21.82 6.34 -19.47
N PRO A 162 22.30 5.45 -18.58
CA PRO A 162 23.18 4.35 -18.97
C PRO A 162 22.49 3.40 -19.96
N SER A 163 23.27 2.73 -20.81
CA SER A 163 22.74 1.79 -21.82
C SER A 163 21.88 0.66 -21.26
N ALA A 164 22.08 0.26 -20.00
CA ALA A 164 21.28 -0.76 -19.34
C ALA A 164 19.82 -0.32 -19.06
N THR A 165 19.56 0.98 -19.04
CA THR A 165 18.25 1.57 -18.71
C THR A 165 17.75 2.54 -19.77
N ASP A 166 18.56 2.88 -20.77
CA ASP A 166 18.12 3.54 -22.00
C ASP A 166 17.47 2.50 -22.92
N ASN A 167 16.25 2.08 -22.55
CA ASN A 167 15.41 1.19 -23.34
C ASN A 167 13.93 1.34 -22.96
N THR A 168 13.05 0.80 -23.80
CA THR A 168 11.59 0.90 -23.63
C THR A 168 11.05 0.25 -22.36
N ASP A 169 11.80 -0.65 -21.71
CA ASP A 169 11.35 -1.26 -20.44
C ASP A 169 11.26 -0.21 -19.32
N TYR A 170 12.11 0.83 -19.38
CA TYR A 170 12.20 1.87 -18.37
C TYR A 170 11.50 3.17 -18.77
N THR A 171 11.50 3.52 -20.07
CA THR A 171 10.93 4.79 -20.56
C THR A 171 10.44 4.66 -21.99
N VAL A 172 9.21 5.10 -22.24
CA VAL A 172 8.66 5.22 -23.60
C VAL A 172 9.42 6.24 -24.44
N MET A 173 10.22 7.10 -23.82
CA MET A 173 11.05 8.11 -24.49
C MET A 173 12.31 7.52 -25.17
N SER A 174 12.63 6.25 -24.92
CA SER A 174 13.79 5.60 -25.54
C SER A 174 13.53 5.15 -26.98
N TYR A 175 14.55 5.23 -27.84
CA TYR A 175 14.54 4.61 -29.18
C TYR A 175 15.02 3.15 -29.19
N HIS A 176 15.62 2.70 -28.10
CA HIS A 176 16.08 1.33 -27.96
C HIS A 176 14.94 0.46 -27.43
N GLN A 177 14.38 -0.38 -28.30
CA GLN A 177 13.45 -1.41 -27.86
C GLN A 177 14.18 -2.49 -27.07
N SER A 178 13.56 -2.96 -26.00
CA SER A 178 14.01 -4.19 -25.36
C SER A 178 13.85 -5.38 -26.30
N SER A 179 14.91 -6.19 -26.38
CA SER A 179 14.91 -7.40 -27.21
C SER A 179 13.82 -8.40 -26.80
N ALA A 180 13.30 -8.30 -25.57
CA ALA A 180 12.26 -9.17 -25.05
C ALA A 180 10.86 -8.89 -25.66
N PHE A 181 10.64 -7.71 -26.25
CA PHE A 181 9.32 -7.25 -26.69
C PHE A 181 9.23 -6.94 -28.18
N ASN A 182 10.06 -7.55 -29.01
CA ASN A 182 10.06 -7.27 -30.46
C ASN A 182 8.64 -7.39 -31.07
N GLY A 183 8.07 -6.24 -31.48
CA GLY A 183 6.71 -6.12 -32.03
C GLY A 183 5.57 -5.92 -31.01
N ARG A 184 5.88 -5.74 -29.72
CA ARG A 184 4.94 -5.37 -28.65
C ARG A 184 5.41 -4.07 -27.99
N TYR A 185 4.49 -3.14 -27.83
CA TYR A 185 4.81 -1.78 -27.41
C TYR A 185 4.12 -1.43 -26.09
N ASP A 186 4.71 -0.51 -25.35
CA ASP A 186 4.25 -0.08 -24.03
C ASP A 186 2.83 0.49 -24.09
N VAL A 187 2.01 0.15 -23.10
CA VAL A 187 0.61 0.61 -23.01
C VAL A 187 0.37 1.68 -21.95
N SER A 188 1.42 2.10 -21.24
CA SER A 188 1.40 3.16 -20.23
C SER A 188 2.71 3.95 -20.28
N PRO A 189 2.79 5.14 -19.65
CA PRO A 189 4.07 5.65 -19.18
C PRO A 189 4.80 4.57 -18.37
N MET A 190 6.10 4.43 -18.57
CA MET A 190 6.94 3.41 -17.93
C MET A 190 7.63 3.97 -16.68
N LEU A 191 8.40 3.14 -15.97
CA LEU A 191 8.90 3.41 -14.62
C LEU A 191 9.58 4.79 -14.47
N TYR A 192 10.46 5.16 -15.41
CA TYR A 192 11.17 6.45 -15.36
C TYR A 192 10.35 7.59 -15.95
N ASP A 193 9.42 7.31 -16.86
CA ASP A 193 8.45 8.31 -17.31
C ASP A 193 7.59 8.79 -16.16
N ILE A 194 7.06 7.86 -15.36
CA ILE A 194 6.25 8.15 -14.18
C ILE A 194 7.09 8.96 -13.17
N GLN A 195 8.32 8.54 -12.89
CA GLN A 195 9.16 9.27 -11.95
C GLN A 195 9.46 10.70 -12.42
N ALA A 196 9.80 10.89 -13.69
CA ALA A 196 10.13 12.19 -14.26
C ALA A 196 8.90 13.11 -14.35
N ILE A 197 7.74 12.60 -14.78
CA ILE A 197 6.53 13.40 -14.92
C ILE A 197 5.95 13.78 -13.56
N GLN A 198 6.05 12.91 -12.56
CA GLN A 198 5.68 13.23 -11.17
C GLN A 198 6.63 14.25 -10.55
N TYR A 199 7.92 14.26 -10.93
CA TYR A 199 8.81 15.35 -10.55
C TYR A 199 8.36 16.69 -11.16
N LEU A 200 7.95 16.72 -12.42
CA LEU A 200 7.50 17.96 -13.08
C LEU A 200 6.18 18.48 -12.49
N TYR A 201 5.18 17.60 -12.29
CA TYR A 201 3.79 18.02 -12.03
C TYR A 201 3.19 17.50 -10.72
N GLY A 202 3.92 16.66 -9.98
CA GLY A 202 3.43 16.00 -8.75
C GLY A 202 2.67 14.72 -9.07
N ALA A 203 2.71 13.76 -8.14
CA ALA A 203 2.00 12.48 -8.27
C ALA A 203 0.49 12.64 -8.13
N ASN A 204 -0.27 11.94 -8.99
CA ASN A 204 -1.72 11.88 -8.88
C ASN A 204 -2.13 10.89 -7.79
N THR A 205 -2.32 11.41 -6.58
CA THR A 205 -2.72 10.64 -5.39
C THR A 205 -4.23 10.38 -5.31
N GLY A 206 -5.01 10.85 -6.28
CA GLY A 206 -6.44 10.57 -6.39
C GLY A 206 -6.78 9.43 -7.35
N TYR A 207 -5.80 8.89 -8.09
CA TYR A 207 -6.00 7.82 -9.06
C TYR A 207 -5.92 6.45 -8.39
N ARG A 208 -6.99 5.64 -8.48
CA ARG A 208 -7.07 4.27 -7.94
C ARG A 208 -6.59 4.19 -6.49
N THR A 209 -7.47 4.62 -5.59
CA THR A 209 -7.22 4.66 -4.13
C THR A 209 -7.93 3.52 -3.39
N GLY A 210 -8.56 2.61 -4.13
CA GLY A 210 -9.31 1.48 -3.60
C GLY A 210 -8.51 0.19 -3.71
N ASP A 211 -9.15 -0.93 -3.38
CA ASP A 211 -8.53 -2.25 -3.53
C ASP A 211 -8.62 -2.69 -5.00
N ASP A 212 -7.56 -2.46 -5.77
CA ASP A 212 -7.53 -2.69 -7.21
C ASP A 212 -6.91 -4.05 -7.59
N VAL A 213 -7.43 -4.68 -8.64
CA VAL A 213 -6.88 -5.93 -9.20
C VAL A 213 -6.27 -5.67 -10.58
N TYR A 214 -5.01 -6.03 -10.74
CA TYR A 214 -4.24 -5.94 -11.97
C TYR A 214 -4.03 -7.34 -12.55
N ALA A 215 -4.86 -7.71 -13.53
CA ALA A 215 -4.84 -9.03 -14.15
C ALA A 215 -3.91 -9.08 -15.37
N PHE A 216 -3.10 -10.13 -15.45
CA PHE A 216 -2.03 -10.27 -16.43
C PHE A 216 -2.10 -11.60 -17.17
N GLY A 217 -1.84 -11.57 -18.48
CA GLY A 217 -1.82 -12.74 -19.34
C GLY A 217 -0.42 -13.05 -19.90
N SER A 218 -0.21 -14.32 -20.28
CA SER A 218 1.04 -14.81 -20.88
C SER A 218 1.52 -13.93 -22.05
N GLY A 219 2.66 -13.27 -21.88
CA GLY A 219 3.27 -12.46 -22.94
C GLY A 219 2.42 -11.26 -23.37
N GLN A 220 1.72 -10.61 -22.45
CA GLN A 220 1.07 -9.34 -22.76
C GLN A 220 2.08 -8.22 -23.08
N ALA A 221 1.56 -7.07 -23.54
CA ALA A 221 2.37 -5.88 -23.79
C ALA A 221 2.97 -5.31 -22.49
N PRO A 222 4.11 -4.58 -22.55
CA PRO A 222 4.71 -3.95 -21.39
C PRO A 222 3.81 -2.90 -20.72
N VAL A 223 3.83 -2.87 -19.39
CA VAL A 223 3.05 -1.92 -18.58
C VAL A 223 3.79 -1.57 -17.29
N CYS A 224 3.62 -0.33 -16.81
CA CYS A 224 4.00 0.09 -15.47
C CYS A 224 2.75 0.46 -14.67
N VAL A 225 2.61 -0.11 -13.47
CA VAL A 225 1.47 0.14 -12.60
C VAL A 225 1.74 1.36 -11.72
N TRP A 226 0.88 2.37 -11.83
CA TRP A 226 0.70 3.44 -10.86
C TRP A 226 -0.63 3.26 -10.13
N ASP A 227 -0.58 3.35 -8.82
CA ASP A 227 -1.72 3.21 -7.93
C ASP A 227 -1.48 4.05 -6.67
N ALA A 228 -2.47 4.83 -6.24
CA ALA A 228 -2.27 5.81 -5.16
C ALA A 228 -2.55 5.24 -3.77
N GLY A 229 -3.10 4.04 -3.65
CA GLY A 229 -3.34 3.39 -2.36
C GLY A 229 -4.41 2.32 -2.41
N GLY A 230 -4.56 1.60 -1.30
CA GLY A 230 -5.47 0.45 -1.20
C GLY A 230 -4.72 -0.88 -1.08
N ASN A 231 -5.47 -1.97 -0.99
CA ASN A 231 -4.97 -3.33 -0.83
C ASN A 231 -4.92 -4.05 -2.20
N ASN A 232 -3.91 -3.69 -3.00
CA ASN A 232 -3.84 -4.07 -4.41
C ASN A 232 -3.39 -5.52 -4.65
N THR A 233 -3.98 -6.14 -5.68
CA THR A 233 -3.68 -7.51 -6.11
C THR A 233 -3.05 -7.54 -7.49
N PHE A 234 -1.90 -8.21 -7.59
CA PHE A 234 -1.32 -8.64 -8.85
C PHE A 234 -1.80 -10.05 -9.20
N ASP A 235 -2.57 -10.18 -10.28
CA ASP A 235 -3.18 -11.44 -10.69
C ASP A 235 -2.53 -12.00 -11.96
N PHE A 236 -1.62 -12.96 -11.78
CA PHE A 236 -0.97 -13.71 -12.85
C PHE A 236 -1.64 -15.08 -13.10
N SER A 237 -2.86 -15.32 -12.58
CA SER A 237 -3.52 -16.62 -12.69
C SER A 237 -3.78 -17.07 -14.13
N ALA A 238 -3.87 -16.13 -15.07
CA ALA A 238 -4.01 -16.41 -16.51
C ALA A 238 -2.67 -16.73 -17.22
N CYS A 239 -1.53 -16.65 -16.53
CA CYS A 239 -0.25 -17.08 -17.03
C CYS A 239 -0.12 -18.62 -16.94
N THR A 240 0.17 -19.27 -18.07
CA THR A 240 0.23 -20.74 -18.16
C THR A 240 1.65 -21.30 -18.12
N GLY A 241 2.65 -20.45 -18.35
CA GLY A 241 4.06 -20.81 -18.28
C GLY A 241 4.74 -20.15 -17.07
N ALA A 242 6.04 -20.39 -16.91
CA ALA A 242 6.75 -19.88 -15.76
C ALA A 242 6.78 -18.35 -15.71
N THR A 243 6.57 -17.79 -14.52
CA THR A 243 6.57 -16.33 -14.26
C THR A 243 7.64 -15.93 -13.25
N GLN A 244 8.18 -14.72 -13.40
CA GLN A 244 8.95 -14.04 -12.36
C GLN A 244 8.10 -12.89 -11.84
N ILE A 245 7.86 -12.81 -10.54
CA ILE A 245 7.00 -11.81 -9.92
C ILE A 245 7.77 -11.15 -8.79
N ASP A 246 7.82 -9.82 -8.80
CA ASP A 246 8.46 -9.03 -7.76
C ASP A 246 7.51 -7.91 -7.36
N LEU A 247 7.04 -7.95 -6.10
CA LEU A 247 6.04 -7.03 -5.56
C LEU A 247 6.65 -5.72 -5.02
N ARG A 248 7.96 -5.53 -5.13
CA ARG A 248 8.63 -4.34 -4.60
C ARG A 248 8.44 -3.15 -5.55
N ALA A 249 8.27 -1.96 -5.00
CA ALA A 249 8.19 -0.73 -5.79
C ALA A 249 9.46 -0.53 -6.62
N GLY A 250 9.31 -0.17 -7.89
CA GLY A 250 10.39 -0.04 -8.85
C GLY A 250 10.93 -1.36 -9.42
N ALA A 251 10.37 -2.51 -9.03
CA ALA A 251 10.79 -3.80 -9.55
C ALA A 251 10.02 -4.20 -10.83
N PHE A 252 10.55 -5.23 -11.48
CA PHE A 252 10.00 -5.80 -12.70
C PHE A 252 9.56 -7.25 -12.47
N SER A 253 8.47 -7.60 -13.12
CA SER A 253 7.86 -8.92 -13.21
C SER A 253 7.72 -9.33 -14.68
N GLY A 254 7.71 -10.64 -14.93
CA GLY A 254 7.59 -11.28 -16.22
C GLY A 254 6.41 -12.21 -16.30
N THR A 255 5.51 -11.95 -17.25
CA THR A 255 4.34 -12.80 -17.56
C THR A 255 4.68 -14.09 -18.33
N ALA A 256 5.95 -14.27 -18.70
CA ALA A 256 6.50 -15.48 -19.27
C ALA A 256 8.03 -15.50 -19.06
N SER A 257 8.62 -16.68 -19.16
CA SER A 257 10.07 -16.86 -19.03
C SER A 257 10.86 -15.92 -19.95
N GLY A 258 11.82 -15.18 -19.36
CA GLY A 258 12.68 -14.24 -20.07
C GLY A 258 12.08 -12.84 -20.33
N LEU A 259 10.84 -12.58 -19.90
CA LEU A 259 10.23 -11.26 -20.01
C LEU A 259 10.36 -10.47 -18.70
N ALA A 260 10.38 -9.14 -18.82
CA ALA A 260 10.27 -8.16 -17.74
C ALA A 260 9.22 -7.08 -18.12
N ASN A 261 7.97 -7.50 -18.34
CA ASN A 261 6.94 -6.69 -18.99
C ASN A 261 5.90 -6.08 -18.06
N VAL A 262 6.04 -6.26 -16.75
CA VAL A 262 5.18 -5.62 -15.76
C VAL A 262 6.11 -4.95 -14.75
N SER A 263 6.02 -3.64 -14.59
CA SER A 263 6.76 -2.93 -13.55
C SER A 263 5.81 -2.26 -12.57
N ILE A 264 6.31 -1.98 -11.37
CA ILE A 264 5.59 -1.25 -10.32
C ILE A 264 6.25 0.12 -10.21
N ALA A 265 5.50 1.21 -10.35
CA ALA A 265 6.04 2.55 -10.16
C ALA A 265 6.58 2.74 -8.73
N TYR A 266 7.51 3.69 -8.55
CA TYR A 266 8.01 4.01 -7.22
C TYR A 266 6.86 4.47 -6.30
N ASN A 267 6.96 4.13 -5.01
CA ASN A 267 5.98 4.44 -3.96
C ASN A 267 4.60 3.77 -4.12
N VAL A 268 4.45 2.80 -5.02
CA VAL A 268 3.26 1.95 -5.10
C VAL A 268 3.43 0.74 -4.19
N SER A 269 2.39 0.39 -3.43
CA SER A 269 2.36 -0.83 -2.62
C SER A 269 1.42 -1.86 -3.23
N ILE A 270 1.94 -3.06 -3.51
CA ILE A 270 1.16 -4.23 -3.88
C ILE A 270 1.12 -5.18 -2.71
N ARG A 271 -0.07 -5.67 -2.35
CA ARG A 271 -0.29 -6.45 -1.14
C ARG A 271 -0.56 -7.91 -1.42
N ASN A 272 -1.21 -8.22 -2.55
CA ASN A 272 -1.67 -9.56 -2.84
C ASN A 272 -1.11 -10.04 -4.19
N VAL A 273 -0.90 -11.35 -4.31
CA VAL A 273 -0.48 -11.97 -5.57
C VAL A 273 -1.19 -13.31 -5.80
N LEU A 274 -1.67 -13.50 -7.03
CA LEU A 274 -2.16 -14.78 -7.53
C LEU A 274 -1.18 -15.28 -8.60
N THR A 275 -0.72 -16.53 -8.50
CA THR A 275 0.17 -17.13 -9.52
C THR A 275 -0.59 -18.10 -10.44
N GLY A 276 0.05 -18.41 -11.58
CA GLY A 276 -0.49 -19.27 -12.62
C GLY A 276 -0.08 -20.74 -12.47
N ALA A 277 -0.22 -21.53 -13.54
CA ALA A 277 0.00 -22.99 -13.50
C ALA A 277 1.41 -23.46 -13.94
N GLY A 278 2.33 -22.53 -14.23
CA GLY A 278 3.61 -22.82 -14.87
C GLY A 278 4.83 -22.90 -13.96
N GLY A 279 4.65 -22.76 -12.64
CA GLY A 279 5.72 -22.53 -11.66
C GLY A 279 6.24 -21.09 -11.68
N SER A 280 6.40 -20.48 -10.51
CA SER A 280 6.55 -19.04 -10.36
C SER A 280 7.68 -18.74 -9.39
N SER A 281 8.58 -17.84 -9.76
CA SER A 281 9.48 -17.23 -8.78
C SER A 281 8.86 -15.93 -8.30
N VAL A 282 8.49 -15.86 -7.03
CA VAL A 282 7.82 -14.71 -6.41
C VAL A 282 8.74 -14.07 -5.38
N THR A 283 8.92 -12.76 -5.43
CA THR A 283 9.55 -11.96 -4.39
C THR A 283 8.51 -11.07 -3.76
N LEU A 284 8.22 -11.30 -2.48
CA LEU A 284 7.32 -10.49 -1.67
C LEU A 284 8.02 -9.21 -1.20
N ASN A 285 7.24 -8.24 -0.74
CA ASN A 285 7.75 -6.97 -0.20
C ASN A 285 7.60 -6.93 1.32
N ASP A 286 8.15 -5.90 1.95
CA ASP A 286 8.17 -5.82 3.42
C ASP A 286 6.85 -5.33 4.04
N ALA A 287 5.79 -5.20 3.24
CA ALA A 287 4.51 -4.70 3.75
C ALA A 287 3.69 -5.80 4.46
N GLY A 288 3.96 -7.07 4.19
CA GLY A 288 3.14 -8.22 4.58
C GLY A 288 2.16 -8.54 3.47
N ASN A 289 2.28 -9.72 2.87
CA ASN A 289 1.63 -10.06 1.62
C ASN A 289 0.67 -11.23 1.76
N VAL A 290 -0.36 -11.26 0.93
CA VAL A 290 -1.22 -12.42 0.78
C VAL A 290 -0.97 -13.05 -0.58
N MET A 291 -0.39 -14.25 -0.57
CA MET A 291 -0.10 -15.02 -1.77
C MET A 291 -1.02 -16.22 -1.87
N LYS A 292 -1.59 -16.43 -3.07
CA LYS A 292 -2.20 -17.69 -3.46
C LYS A 292 -1.55 -18.21 -4.73
N GLY A 293 -0.86 -19.32 -4.59
CA GLY A 293 -0.20 -20.05 -5.64
C GLY A 293 -1.19 -20.83 -6.50
N GLY A 294 -0.75 -21.12 -7.72
CA GLY A 294 -1.45 -21.94 -8.69
C GLY A 294 -0.94 -23.37 -8.65
N SER A 295 -0.56 -23.88 -9.82
CA SER A 295 0.07 -25.20 -9.94
C SER A 295 1.51 -25.05 -10.43
N GLY A 296 2.30 -26.11 -10.28
CA GLY A 296 3.70 -26.13 -10.69
C GLY A 296 4.61 -25.74 -9.54
N ALA A 297 5.90 -25.99 -9.69
CA ALA A 297 6.87 -25.71 -8.63
C ALA A 297 7.09 -24.20 -8.48
N ASP A 298 6.54 -23.61 -7.43
CA ASP A 298 6.66 -22.21 -7.07
C ASP A 298 7.83 -22.00 -6.08
N VAL A 299 8.54 -20.88 -6.21
CA VAL A 299 9.61 -20.44 -5.29
C VAL A 299 9.27 -19.05 -4.79
N VAL A 300 8.99 -18.93 -3.50
CA VAL A 300 8.60 -17.67 -2.86
C VAL A 300 9.71 -17.17 -1.96
N LYS A 301 10.21 -15.96 -2.22
CA LYS A 301 11.14 -15.25 -1.35
C LYS A 301 10.36 -14.24 -0.51
N VAL A 302 10.41 -14.42 0.81
CA VAL A 302 9.68 -13.57 1.76
C VAL A 302 10.43 -12.28 2.06
N GLY A 303 9.66 -11.26 2.48
CA GLY A 303 10.17 -9.99 3.01
C GLY A 303 10.23 -10.00 4.53
N ALA A 304 10.31 -8.81 5.14
CA ALA A 304 10.21 -8.62 6.59
C ALA A 304 8.76 -8.42 7.09
N GLY A 305 7.78 -8.40 6.19
CA GLY A 305 6.37 -8.25 6.57
C GLY A 305 5.76 -9.56 7.09
N ASP A 306 4.59 -9.47 7.72
CA ASP A 306 3.82 -10.65 8.12
C ASP A 306 3.06 -11.19 6.89
N ASP A 307 3.51 -12.32 6.33
CA ASP A 307 2.96 -12.88 5.11
C ASP A 307 1.98 -14.05 5.35
N ILE A 308 0.94 -14.15 4.51
CA ILE A 308 0.06 -15.33 4.41
C ILE A 308 0.27 -15.95 3.03
N ILE A 309 0.89 -17.12 2.99
CA ILE A 309 1.37 -17.74 1.77
C ILE A 309 0.72 -19.12 1.61
N ASN A 310 -0.06 -19.27 0.55
CA ASN A 310 -0.42 -20.57 0.03
C ASN A 310 0.35 -20.76 -1.27
N THR A 311 1.24 -21.76 -1.37
CA THR A 311 2.04 -21.98 -2.59
C THR A 311 1.31 -22.81 -3.65
N GLY A 312 0.18 -23.42 -3.30
CA GLY A 312 -0.67 -24.14 -4.25
C GLY A 312 -0.28 -25.61 -4.40
N ASP A 313 -0.46 -26.12 -5.63
CA ASP A 313 -0.12 -27.50 -5.97
C ASP A 313 1.27 -27.56 -6.62
N GLY A 314 2.21 -28.30 -6.06
CA GLY A 314 3.54 -28.35 -6.65
C GLY A 314 4.57 -29.03 -5.75
N GLU A 315 5.83 -28.93 -6.14
CA GLU A 315 6.94 -29.04 -5.19
C GLU A 315 7.43 -27.63 -4.93
N ASP A 316 6.93 -27.00 -3.88
CA ASP A 316 7.10 -25.58 -3.64
C ASP A 316 8.15 -25.29 -2.58
N ALA A 317 8.80 -24.14 -2.72
CA ALA A 317 9.82 -23.69 -1.79
C ALA A 317 9.60 -22.27 -1.29
N VAL A 318 9.70 -22.06 0.02
CA VAL A 318 9.74 -20.72 0.63
C VAL A 318 11.16 -20.42 1.11
N VAL A 319 11.68 -19.26 0.70
CA VAL A 319 13.07 -18.84 0.85
C VAL A 319 13.18 -17.67 1.83
N PHE A 320 13.92 -17.92 2.90
CA PHE A 320 14.24 -16.97 3.96
C PHE A 320 15.68 -16.48 3.81
N SER A 321 15.90 -15.19 4.07
CA SER A 321 17.22 -14.56 3.84
C SER A 321 18.24 -14.76 4.97
N GLY A 322 17.78 -15.26 6.13
CA GLY A 322 18.61 -15.46 7.33
C GLY A 322 19.03 -16.92 7.56
N LEU A 323 19.85 -17.14 8.59
CA LEU A 323 20.26 -18.48 9.03
C LEU A 323 19.09 -19.21 9.72
N PHE A 324 18.99 -20.52 9.57
CA PHE A 324 17.92 -21.35 10.17
C PHE A 324 17.72 -21.07 11.68
N ALA A 325 18.81 -20.94 12.43
CA ALA A 325 18.79 -20.68 13.87
C ALA A 325 18.21 -19.30 14.27
N SER A 326 17.99 -18.40 13.29
CA SER A 326 17.39 -17.08 13.53
C SER A 326 15.86 -17.11 13.47
N TYR A 327 15.26 -18.25 13.11
CA TYR A 327 13.83 -18.40 12.93
C TYR A 327 13.21 -19.32 13.97
N SER A 328 12.01 -18.97 14.42
CA SER A 328 11.11 -19.89 15.10
C SER A 328 10.24 -20.57 14.05
N ILE A 329 10.14 -21.90 14.07
CA ILE A 329 9.36 -22.66 13.08
C ILE A 329 8.43 -23.63 13.81
N ILE A 330 7.14 -23.57 13.50
CA ILE A 330 6.14 -24.47 14.04
C ILE A 330 5.33 -25.04 12.89
N ARG A 331 5.18 -26.35 12.88
CA ARG A 331 4.38 -27.07 11.89
C ARG A 331 3.19 -27.73 12.57
N THR A 332 2.00 -27.36 12.14
CA THR A 332 0.75 -28.05 12.47
C THR A 332 0.40 -29.05 11.35
N ALA A 333 -0.77 -29.70 11.44
CA ALA A 333 -1.25 -30.56 10.35
C ALA A 333 -1.53 -29.78 9.06
N ASP A 334 -1.97 -28.52 9.19
CA ASP A 334 -2.52 -27.75 8.08
C ASP A 334 -1.56 -26.66 7.56
N GLU A 335 -0.58 -26.23 8.38
CA GLU A 335 0.27 -25.08 8.06
C GLU A 335 1.62 -25.08 8.80
N VAL A 336 2.54 -24.25 8.32
CA VAL A 336 3.81 -23.89 8.98
C VAL A 336 3.80 -22.41 9.33
N ARG A 337 4.04 -22.06 10.59
CA ARG A 337 4.26 -20.70 11.04
C ARG A 337 5.75 -20.44 11.24
N ILE A 338 6.26 -19.34 10.69
CA ILE A 338 7.67 -18.95 10.79
C ILE A 338 7.77 -17.53 11.32
N GLY A 339 8.54 -17.36 12.40
CA GLY A 339 8.82 -16.06 12.99
C GLY A 339 10.30 -15.69 12.86
N GLY A 340 10.61 -14.39 12.80
CA GLY A 340 11.97 -13.86 12.90
C GLY A 340 12.21 -12.58 12.10
N GLN A 341 11.75 -12.54 10.84
CA GLN A 341 11.78 -11.34 9.98
C GLN A 341 10.43 -10.63 9.99
N GLY A 342 9.36 -11.41 9.79
CA GLY A 342 7.99 -11.14 10.17
C GLY A 342 7.38 -12.40 10.79
N LEU A 343 6.06 -12.45 10.91
CA LEU A 343 5.30 -13.67 11.20
C LEU A 343 4.62 -14.18 9.93
N ASP A 344 5.17 -15.25 9.37
CA ASP A 344 4.70 -15.86 8.13
C ASP A 344 3.84 -17.09 8.41
N VAL A 345 2.73 -17.22 7.71
CA VAL A 345 1.83 -18.38 7.74
C VAL A 345 1.86 -19.06 6.37
N LEU A 346 2.38 -20.29 6.32
CA LEU A 346 2.62 -21.02 5.09
C LEU A 346 1.72 -22.26 4.97
N THR A 347 1.13 -22.44 3.80
CA THR A 347 0.34 -23.62 3.42
C THR A 347 0.75 -24.10 2.02
N GLY A 348 0.62 -25.40 1.76
CA GLY A 348 1.00 -26.01 0.47
C GLY A 348 2.50 -26.13 0.20
N VAL A 349 3.37 -25.82 1.18
CA VAL A 349 4.83 -25.78 1.00
C VAL A 349 5.51 -27.11 1.36
N GLU A 350 6.39 -27.58 0.47
CA GLU A 350 7.20 -28.78 0.68
C GLU A 350 8.58 -28.49 1.26
N LEU A 351 9.18 -27.34 0.90
CA LEU A 351 10.57 -27.02 1.22
C LEU A 351 10.73 -25.62 1.84
N LEU A 352 11.49 -25.54 2.93
CA LEU A 352 11.98 -24.28 3.48
C LEU A 352 13.47 -24.15 3.15
N GLN A 353 13.86 -23.01 2.58
CA GLN A 353 15.26 -22.69 2.31
C GLN A 353 15.70 -21.49 3.16
N PHE A 354 16.75 -21.69 3.94
CA PHE A 354 17.44 -20.67 4.72
C PHE A 354 18.81 -20.37 4.09
N ALA A 355 19.51 -19.36 4.60
CA ALA A 355 20.81 -18.95 4.07
C ALA A 355 21.90 -20.03 4.23
N ASP A 356 21.78 -20.91 5.23
CA ASP A 356 22.75 -21.94 5.60
C ASP A 356 22.28 -23.38 5.34
N MET A 357 20.97 -23.61 5.20
CA MET A 357 20.44 -24.96 4.99
C MET A 357 19.06 -24.99 4.33
N ARG A 358 18.64 -26.20 3.93
CA ARG A 358 17.29 -26.52 3.46
C ARG A 358 16.65 -27.53 4.40
N VAL A 359 15.35 -27.41 4.59
CA VAL A 359 14.54 -28.28 5.46
C VAL A 359 13.29 -28.69 4.71
N ASN A 360 13.08 -29.99 4.53
CA ASN A 360 11.79 -30.48 4.04
C ASN A 360 10.75 -30.27 5.14
N VAL A 361 9.61 -29.70 4.79
CA VAL A 361 8.53 -29.44 5.75
C VAL A 361 8.04 -30.75 6.38
N ALA A 362 8.03 -31.84 5.60
CA ALA A 362 7.67 -33.16 6.09
C ALA A 362 8.56 -33.68 7.25
N ASP A 363 9.82 -33.27 7.31
CA ASP A 363 10.80 -33.67 8.32
C ASP A 363 10.65 -32.87 9.64
N LEU A 364 9.92 -31.74 9.62
CA LEU A 364 9.58 -31.00 10.83
C LEU A 364 8.60 -31.79 11.67
N ALA A 365 8.91 -31.96 12.96
CA ALA A 365 7.98 -32.57 13.90
C ALA A 365 6.68 -31.76 13.95
N LEU A 366 5.55 -32.46 13.84
CA LEU A 366 4.25 -31.86 14.14
C LEU A 366 4.26 -31.42 15.60
N ARG A 367 4.19 -30.12 15.81
CA ARG A 367 3.93 -29.52 17.10
C ARG A 367 2.59 -28.83 16.94
N GLY A 368 1.56 -29.34 17.63
CA GLY A 368 0.38 -28.51 17.83
C GLY A 368 0.81 -27.18 18.47
N PRO A 369 0.06 -26.09 18.29
CA PRO A 369 0.31 -24.89 19.10
C PRO A 369 0.38 -25.33 20.57
N ALA A 370 1.40 -24.88 21.30
CA ALA A 370 1.35 -24.97 22.75
C ALA A 370 0.22 -24.01 23.15
N GLY A 371 -1.00 -24.51 23.34
CA GLY A 371 -2.17 -23.64 23.33
C GLY A 371 -3.35 -24.19 24.10
N GLY A 372 -4.25 -23.28 24.48
CA GLY A 372 -5.43 -23.55 25.28
C GLY A 372 -6.56 -24.17 24.48
N THR A 373 -7.73 -24.19 25.10
CA THR A 373 -8.96 -24.84 24.64
C THR A 373 -9.97 -23.79 24.18
N GLY A 374 -11.25 -24.13 24.14
CA GLY A 374 -12.32 -23.15 23.95
C GLY A 374 -12.84 -22.55 25.27
N GLY A 375 -12.10 -22.71 26.36
CA GLY A 375 -12.43 -22.17 27.68
C GLY A 375 -11.35 -21.21 28.17
N ASN A 376 -11.49 -20.74 29.41
CA ASN A 376 -10.49 -19.85 30.01
C ASN A 376 -9.31 -20.68 30.54
N ASP A 377 -8.19 -20.66 29.83
CA ASP A 377 -7.03 -21.48 30.13
C ASP A 377 -5.94 -20.73 30.90
N MET A 378 -5.22 -21.47 31.74
CA MET A 378 -4.02 -20.98 32.43
C MET A 378 -2.81 -21.76 31.92
N LEU A 379 -2.10 -21.18 30.97
CA LEU A 379 -0.97 -21.76 30.26
C LEU A 379 0.34 -21.39 30.97
N GLN A 380 1.33 -22.28 30.96
CA GLN A 380 2.65 -22.02 31.53
C GLN A 380 3.66 -21.84 30.41
N ALA A 381 4.34 -20.69 30.37
CA ALA A 381 5.45 -20.47 29.43
C ALA A 381 6.62 -21.41 29.77
N ALA A 382 7.17 -22.07 28.76
CA ALA A 382 8.34 -22.92 28.87
C ALA A 382 9.61 -22.16 28.44
N PRO A 383 10.81 -22.70 28.71
CA PRO A 383 12.04 -22.10 28.19
C PRO A 383 12.16 -22.28 26.68
N GLY A 384 12.62 -21.23 25.99
CA GLY A 384 12.87 -21.25 24.54
C GLY A 384 11.97 -20.27 23.79
N ASN A 385 11.90 -20.39 22.47
CA ASN A 385 11.00 -19.60 21.64
C ASN A 385 9.70 -20.39 21.42
N GLU A 386 8.56 -19.82 21.81
CA GLU A 386 7.26 -20.47 21.69
C GLU A 386 6.28 -19.70 20.77
N PHE A 387 5.31 -20.40 20.19
CA PHE A 387 4.08 -19.78 19.71
C PHE A 387 2.93 -20.34 20.53
N ILE A 388 2.19 -19.45 21.18
CA ILE A 388 1.16 -19.80 22.14
C ILE A 388 -0.16 -19.22 21.66
N ASP A 389 -1.13 -20.10 21.41
CA ASP A 389 -2.49 -19.72 21.07
C ASP A 389 -3.39 -20.04 22.26
N GLY A 390 -3.96 -19.05 22.94
CA GLY A 390 -4.86 -19.31 24.07
C GLY A 390 -6.14 -20.03 23.65
N GLY A 391 -6.57 -19.85 22.40
CA GLY A 391 -7.80 -20.42 21.89
C GLY A 391 -8.97 -19.44 22.06
N ALA A 392 -10.14 -19.94 22.45
CA ALA A 392 -11.29 -19.09 22.71
C ALA A 392 -11.54 -19.04 24.21
N GLY A 393 -11.86 -17.87 24.75
CA GLY A 393 -12.04 -17.70 26.19
C GLY A 393 -11.25 -16.51 26.69
N LEU A 394 -11.03 -16.46 27.99
CA LEU A 394 -10.10 -15.54 28.64
C LEU A 394 -8.86 -16.32 29.06
N ASP A 395 -7.80 -16.20 28.28
CA ASP A 395 -6.61 -17.02 28.43
C ASP A 395 -5.46 -16.27 29.13
N THR A 396 -4.80 -16.96 30.06
CA THR A 396 -3.70 -16.43 30.85
C THR A 396 -2.43 -17.21 30.60
N LEU A 397 -1.38 -16.56 30.09
CA LEU A 397 -0.04 -17.13 30.03
C LEU A 397 0.79 -16.72 31.25
N VAL A 398 1.32 -17.71 31.96
CA VAL A 398 2.09 -17.55 33.19
C VAL A 398 3.59 -17.64 32.90
N TYR A 399 4.30 -16.56 33.23
CA TYR A 399 5.76 -16.47 33.22
C TYR A 399 6.33 -16.63 34.63
N GLY A 400 7.41 -17.39 34.75
CA GLY A 400 8.03 -17.70 36.05
C GLY A 400 8.83 -16.55 36.69
N ALA A 401 9.21 -15.52 35.92
CA ALA A 401 9.97 -14.37 36.41
C ALA A 401 9.12 -13.09 36.52
N ALA A 402 9.72 -12.04 37.09
CA ALA A 402 9.07 -10.74 37.26
C ALA A 402 8.82 -10.06 35.91
N ARG A 403 7.80 -9.20 35.80
CA ARG A 403 7.47 -8.49 34.55
C ARG A 403 8.64 -7.73 33.96
N GLY A 404 9.53 -7.18 34.81
CA GLY A 404 10.73 -6.47 34.37
C GLY A 404 11.77 -7.33 33.63
N SER A 405 11.67 -8.66 33.70
CA SER A 405 12.53 -9.59 32.96
C SER A 405 12.11 -9.81 31.51
N TYR A 406 10.97 -9.25 31.09
CA TYR A 406 10.38 -9.46 29.78
C TYR A 406 10.09 -8.13 29.06
N SER A 407 10.25 -8.11 27.74
CA SER A 407 9.75 -7.06 26.85
C SER A 407 8.50 -7.57 26.14
N VAL A 408 7.38 -6.84 26.24
CA VAL A 408 6.12 -7.19 25.56
C VAL A 408 5.83 -6.16 24.49
N ARG A 409 5.53 -6.61 23.27
CA ARG A 409 5.21 -5.77 22.11
C ARG A 409 4.02 -6.32 21.35
N ALA A 410 3.10 -5.45 20.93
CA ALA A 410 2.06 -5.86 20.00
C ALA A 410 2.67 -6.24 18.64
N SER A 411 2.13 -7.29 18.01
CA SER A 411 2.57 -7.80 16.70
C SER A 411 1.37 -8.31 15.91
N GLY A 412 0.95 -7.59 14.86
CA GLY A 412 -0.29 -7.92 14.13
C GLY A 412 -1.52 -7.95 15.04
N LYS A 413 -2.23 -9.09 15.07
CA LYS A 413 -3.38 -9.35 15.98
C LYS A 413 -2.98 -9.96 17.33
N GLY A 414 -1.69 -10.14 17.59
CA GLY A 414 -1.15 -10.82 18.77
C GLY A 414 -0.05 -10.01 19.47
N TYR A 415 0.78 -10.71 20.23
CA TYR A 415 1.87 -10.11 21.00
C TYR A 415 3.17 -10.91 20.86
N THR A 416 4.30 -10.24 21.06
CA THR A 416 5.59 -10.89 21.27
C THR A 416 6.08 -10.61 22.68
N VAL A 417 6.65 -11.63 23.33
CA VAL A 417 7.27 -11.54 24.65
C VAL A 417 8.71 -12.00 24.53
N THR A 418 9.66 -11.11 24.80
CA THR A 418 11.08 -11.42 24.74
C THR A 418 11.67 -11.45 26.13
N ASP A 419 12.37 -12.52 26.49
CA ASP A 419 13.07 -12.63 27.77
C ASP A 419 14.46 -11.95 27.75
N GLY A 420 15.11 -11.87 28.92
CA GLY A 420 16.46 -11.29 29.05
C GLY A 420 17.58 -12.08 28.36
N GLY A 421 17.32 -13.33 27.94
CA GLY A 421 18.23 -14.18 27.18
C GLY A 421 18.08 -14.01 25.65
N GLY A 422 17.06 -13.30 25.19
CA GLY A 422 16.74 -13.10 23.78
C GLY A 422 15.82 -14.16 23.20
N SER A 423 15.26 -15.05 24.03
CA SER A 423 14.19 -15.94 23.59
C SER A 423 12.90 -15.16 23.38
N ILE A 424 12.15 -15.53 22.34
CA ILE A 424 10.95 -14.81 21.89
C ILE A 424 9.77 -15.78 21.85
N ASP A 425 8.73 -15.44 22.59
CA ASP A 425 7.41 -16.05 22.46
C ASP A 425 6.51 -15.17 21.60
N VAL A 426 5.69 -15.79 20.78
CA VAL A 426 4.68 -15.15 19.94
C VAL A 426 3.31 -15.65 20.41
N LEU A 427 2.41 -14.72 20.72
CA LEU A 427 1.14 -15.00 21.37
C LEU A 427 -0.03 -14.62 20.46
N SER A 428 -1.00 -15.52 20.30
CA SER A 428 -2.32 -15.25 19.72
C SER A 428 -3.41 -15.63 20.71
N SER A 429 -4.54 -14.93 20.68
CA SER A 429 -5.70 -15.25 21.52
C SER A 429 -5.34 -15.43 23.00
N VAL A 430 -4.44 -14.59 23.53
CA VAL A 430 -4.06 -14.57 24.95
C VAL A 430 -4.38 -13.18 25.48
N GLU A 431 -5.28 -13.10 26.44
CA GLU A 431 -5.80 -11.82 26.96
C GLU A 431 -5.02 -11.35 28.21
N ARG A 432 -4.31 -12.25 28.90
CA ARG A 432 -3.61 -11.96 30.15
C ARG A 432 -2.22 -12.57 30.17
N LEU A 433 -1.25 -11.82 30.68
CA LEU A 433 0.05 -12.33 31.10
C LEU A 433 0.17 -12.23 32.61
N ALA A 434 0.50 -13.33 33.28
CA ALA A 434 0.81 -13.36 34.70
C ALA A 434 2.32 -13.49 34.90
N PHE A 435 2.90 -12.61 35.70
CA PHE A 435 4.29 -12.63 36.11
C PHE A 435 4.37 -12.88 37.62
N SER A 436 5.57 -13.14 38.14
CA SER A 436 5.73 -13.41 39.57
C SER A 436 5.41 -12.22 40.50
N ASP A 437 5.36 -10.99 39.96
CA ASP A 437 5.17 -9.74 40.72
C ASP A 437 3.95 -8.92 40.28
N SER A 438 3.37 -9.18 39.11
CA SER A 438 2.31 -8.37 38.50
C SER A 438 1.63 -9.10 37.35
N ALA A 439 0.57 -8.51 36.79
CA ALA A 439 -0.08 -9.00 35.58
C ALA A 439 -0.22 -7.90 34.53
N LEU A 440 -0.30 -8.30 33.26
CA LEU A 440 -0.49 -7.42 32.11
C LEU A 440 -1.73 -7.88 31.33
N ALA A 441 -2.67 -6.98 31.07
CA ALA A 441 -3.82 -7.25 30.23
C ALA A 441 -3.52 -6.83 28.77
N LEU A 442 -3.85 -7.71 27.83
CA LEU A 442 -3.53 -7.62 26.40
C LEU A 442 -4.76 -7.33 25.52
N ASP A 443 -5.98 -7.57 26.02
CA ASP A 443 -7.27 -7.23 25.40
C ASP A 443 -7.59 -5.73 25.51
N VAL A 444 -6.66 -4.90 25.03
CA VAL A 444 -6.77 -3.44 25.13
C VAL A 444 -7.50 -2.80 23.95
N GLY A 445 -7.99 -3.63 23.02
CA GLY A 445 -8.72 -3.23 21.82
C GLY A 445 -10.11 -2.66 22.11
N VAL A 446 -10.87 -2.44 21.03
CA VAL A 446 -12.20 -1.85 21.10
C VAL A 446 -13.21 -2.75 21.83
N ASP A 447 -13.12 -4.07 21.64
CA ASP A 447 -14.03 -5.05 22.26
C ASP A 447 -13.38 -5.78 23.44
N GLY A 448 -12.23 -5.29 23.91
CA GLY A 448 -11.47 -5.93 24.98
C GLY A 448 -11.73 -5.28 26.34
N ALA A 449 -11.91 -6.09 27.38
CA ALA A 449 -12.34 -5.64 28.70
C ALA A 449 -11.37 -4.60 29.31
N ALA A 450 -10.06 -4.80 29.15
CA ALA A 450 -9.08 -3.83 29.64
C ALA A 450 -9.16 -2.48 28.91
N GLY A 451 -9.36 -2.51 27.59
CA GLY A 451 -9.55 -1.32 26.77
C GLY A 451 -10.82 -0.56 27.14
N GLU A 452 -11.94 -1.27 27.26
CA GLU A 452 -13.24 -0.71 27.64
C GLU A 452 -13.20 -0.06 29.04
N VAL A 453 -12.65 -0.76 30.03
CA VAL A 453 -12.49 -0.22 31.40
C VAL A 453 -11.62 1.03 31.39
N PHE A 454 -10.49 1.01 30.67
CA PHE A 454 -9.61 2.17 30.58
C PHE A 454 -10.32 3.38 29.96
N ARG A 455 -11.06 3.19 28.86
CA ARG A 455 -11.83 4.25 28.20
C ARG A 455 -12.93 4.80 29.11
N LEU A 456 -13.60 3.95 29.89
CA LEU A 456 -14.57 4.40 30.90
C LEU A 456 -13.94 5.27 31.99
N PHE A 457 -12.77 4.90 32.52
CA PHE A 457 -12.04 5.76 33.47
C PHE A 457 -11.69 7.12 32.88
N ARG A 458 -11.24 7.13 31.63
CA ARG A 458 -10.89 8.35 30.90
C ARG A 458 -12.11 9.23 30.68
N ALA A 459 -13.18 8.69 30.12
CA ALA A 459 -14.39 9.44 29.82
C ALA A 459 -15.13 9.92 31.09
N ALA A 460 -15.21 9.09 32.13
CA ALA A 460 -15.96 9.43 33.35
C ALA A 460 -15.17 10.30 34.33
N LEU A 461 -13.86 10.08 34.48
CA LEU A 461 -13.07 10.63 35.60
C LEU A 461 -11.82 11.42 35.18
N ASP A 462 -11.51 11.47 33.88
CA ASP A 462 -10.34 12.14 33.30
C ASP A 462 -9.00 11.70 33.93
N ARG A 463 -8.85 10.39 34.15
CA ARG A 463 -7.60 9.81 34.66
C ARG A 463 -7.45 8.36 34.24
N ALA A 464 -6.21 7.87 34.25
CA ALA A 464 -5.96 6.44 34.14
C ALA A 464 -6.40 5.71 35.44
N PRO A 465 -6.82 4.44 35.35
CA PRO A 465 -7.07 3.63 36.53
C PRO A 465 -5.78 3.32 37.30
N ALA A 466 -5.89 3.20 38.62
CA ALA A 466 -4.86 2.52 39.40
C ALA A 466 -4.93 1.01 39.16
N SER A 467 -3.81 0.29 39.28
CA SER A 467 -3.69 -1.14 38.91
C SER A 467 -4.75 -2.04 39.59
N GLY A 468 -5.04 -1.81 40.88
CA GLY A 468 -6.08 -2.56 41.60
C GLY A 468 -7.51 -2.20 41.18
N GLY A 469 -7.75 -0.94 40.82
CA GLY A 469 -9.04 -0.51 40.28
C GLY A 469 -9.30 -1.10 38.90
N LEU A 470 -8.27 -1.12 38.04
CA LEU A 470 -8.34 -1.78 36.73
C LEU A 470 -8.66 -3.27 36.89
N GLY A 471 -7.93 -3.98 37.77
CA GLY A 471 -8.17 -5.40 38.05
C GLY A 471 -9.58 -5.71 38.54
N PHE A 472 -10.11 -4.91 39.47
CA PHE A 472 -11.47 -5.07 39.98
C PHE A 472 -12.53 -4.99 38.88
N TRP A 473 -12.46 -3.95 38.04
CA TRP A 473 -13.49 -3.71 37.02
C TRP A 473 -13.37 -4.66 35.83
N MET A 474 -12.15 -5.04 35.43
CA MET A 474 -11.97 -6.11 34.43
C MET A 474 -12.54 -7.43 34.95
N SER A 475 -12.24 -7.80 36.20
CA SER A 475 -12.81 -9.01 36.82
C SER A 475 -14.35 -8.97 36.81
N ALA A 476 -14.98 -7.81 37.03
CA ALA A 476 -16.43 -7.69 36.92
C ALA A 476 -16.97 -7.97 35.50
N LEU A 477 -16.31 -7.45 34.44
CA LEU A 477 -16.67 -7.72 33.05
C LEU A 477 -16.42 -9.18 32.68
N ASP A 478 -15.26 -9.72 33.06
CA ASP A 478 -14.84 -11.11 32.81
C ASP A 478 -15.84 -12.13 33.42
N HIS A 479 -16.53 -11.74 34.50
CA HIS A 479 -17.59 -12.55 35.14
C HIS A 479 -19.02 -12.16 34.71
N GLY A 480 -19.18 -11.46 33.59
CA GLY A 480 -20.46 -11.23 32.93
C GLY A 480 -21.23 -9.99 33.38
N THR A 481 -20.60 -9.04 34.09
CA THR A 481 -21.21 -7.72 34.31
C THR A 481 -21.31 -7.01 32.96
N GLY A 482 -22.52 -6.60 32.57
CA GLY A 482 -22.70 -5.85 31.32
C GLY A 482 -22.09 -4.45 31.38
N LEU A 483 -21.50 -4.00 30.26
CA LEU A 483 -20.80 -2.72 30.17
C LEU A 483 -21.67 -1.50 30.57
N GLY A 484 -22.99 -1.56 30.32
CA GLY A 484 -23.94 -0.54 30.78
C GLY A 484 -24.06 -0.45 32.31
N ALA A 485 -24.06 -1.60 33.01
CA ALA A 485 -24.08 -1.64 34.47
C ALA A 485 -22.74 -1.18 35.05
N LEU A 486 -21.64 -1.48 34.37
CA LEU A 486 -20.31 -0.96 34.69
C LEU A 486 -20.31 0.58 34.60
N ALA A 487 -20.73 1.14 33.46
CA ALA A 487 -20.81 2.58 33.26
C ALA A 487 -21.71 3.28 34.29
N GLN A 488 -22.85 2.67 34.62
CA GLN A 488 -23.73 3.18 35.67
C GLN A 488 -23.01 3.19 37.04
N SER A 489 -22.22 2.17 37.35
CA SER A 489 -21.44 2.11 38.60
C SER A 489 -20.37 3.22 38.68
N PHE A 490 -19.80 3.65 37.55
CA PHE A 490 -18.94 4.84 37.52
C PHE A 490 -19.71 6.11 37.85
N LEU A 491 -20.90 6.30 37.27
CA LEU A 491 -21.76 7.47 37.55
C LEU A 491 -22.26 7.49 39.00
N ASP A 492 -22.52 6.32 39.57
CA ASP A 492 -22.96 6.16 40.97
C ASP A 492 -21.79 6.24 41.96
N SER A 493 -20.54 6.20 41.49
CA SER A 493 -19.37 6.27 42.35
C SER A 493 -19.33 7.57 43.15
N ALA A 494 -18.82 7.48 44.38
CA ALA A 494 -18.63 8.66 45.22
C ALA A 494 -17.71 9.70 44.55
N GLU A 495 -16.72 9.25 43.77
CA GLU A 495 -15.80 10.13 43.06
C GLU A 495 -16.50 10.92 41.95
N PHE A 496 -17.29 10.24 41.10
CA PHE A 496 -18.03 10.91 40.03
C PHE A 496 -19.05 11.88 40.61
N ASN A 497 -19.83 11.45 41.61
CA ASN A 497 -20.84 12.29 42.23
C ASN A 497 -20.26 13.53 42.93
N ALA A 498 -19.10 13.40 43.59
CA ALA A 498 -18.42 14.52 44.21
C ALA A 498 -17.95 15.58 43.20
N ARG A 499 -17.59 15.17 41.97
CA ARG A 499 -17.12 16.07 40.91
C ARG A 499 -18.24 16.62 40.04
N TYR A 500 -19.19 15.77 39.65
CA TYR A 500 -20.11 16.02 38.53
C TYR A 500 -21.58 15.68 38.85
N GLY A 501 -21.89 15.17 40.06
CA GLY A 501 -23.24 14.66 40.39
C GLY A 501 -24.35 15.72 40.32
N GLY A 502 -24.01 17.00 40.46
CA GLY A 502 -24.96 18.12 40.36
C GLY A 502 -25.17 18.65 38.93
N TYR A 503 -24.49 18.10 37.92
CA TYR A 503 -24.53 18.63 36.57
C TYR A 503 -25.85 18.33 35.86
N ASP A 504 -26.39 19.33 35.16
CA ASP A 504 -27.46 19.12 34.17
C ASP A 504 -26.94 18.37 32.93
N ASN A 505 -27.82 18.04 31.98
CA ASN A 505 -27.44 17.24 30.81
C ASN A 505 -26.42 17.95 29.92
N ARG A 506 -26.49 19.29 29.81
CA ARG A 506 -25.55 20.06 29.00
C ARG A 506 -24.17 20.13 29.66
N GLN A 507 -24.13 20.34 30.97
CA GLN A 507 -22.89 20.34 31.76
C GLN A 507 -22.24 18.96 31.76
N PHE A 508 -23.02 17.89 31.95
CA PHE A 508 -22.56 16.51 31.87
C PHE A 508 -21.93 16.21 30.51
N LEU A 509 -22.62 16.51 29.41
CA LEU A 509 -22.09 16.32 28.05
C LEU A 509 -20.83 17.13 27.81
N THR A 510 -20.84 18.41 28.18
CA THR A 510 -19.64 19.27 28.06
C THR A 510 -18.44 18.64 28.78
N GLN A 511 -18.65 18.05 29.96
CA GLN A 511 -17.59 17.37 30.68
C GLN A 511 -17.13 16.08 29.99
N LEU A 512 -18.02 15.30 29.37
CA LEU A 512 -17.62 14.13 28.59
C LEU A 512 -16.74 14.51 27.39
N TYR A 513 -17.07 15.60 26.68
CA TYR A 513 -16.20 16.13 25.61
C TYR A 513 -14.80 16.47 26.13
N LEU A 514 -14.70 17.12 27.29
CA LEU A 514 -13.41 17.49 27.88
C LEU A 514 -12.62 16.25 28.33
N ASN A 515 -13.27 15.31 29.02
CA ASN A 515 -12.60 14.13 29.57
C ASN A 515 -12.20 13.10 28.50
N ALA A 516 -13.14 12.76 27.62
CA ALA A 516 -12.96 11.70 26.61
C ALA A 516 -12.20 12.21 25.39
N LEU A 517 -12.53 13.42 24.92
CA LEU A 517 -12.09 13.93 23.62
C LEU A 517 -11.04 15.05 23.73
N HIS A 518 -10.76 15.53 24.95
CA HIS A 518 -9.75 16.57 25.22
C HIS A 518 -9.99 17.87 24.44
N ARG A 519 -11.25 18.18 24.15
CA ARG A 519 -11.66 19.41 23.46
C ARG A 519 -13.02 19.92 23.93
N ALA A 520 -13.28 21.20 23.66
CA ALA A 520 -14.62 21.75 23.80
C ALA A 520 -15.56 21.16 22.71
N PRO A 521 -16.85 20.97 23.03
CA PRO A 521 -17.83 20.59 22.01
C PRO A 521 -18.07 21.72 21.01
N ASP A 522 -18.39 21.36 19.77
CA ASP A 522 -19.08 22.27 18.87
C ASP A 522 -20.55 22.42 19.29
N GLU A 523 -21.11 23.60 19.06
CA GLU A 523 -22.43 23.95 19.59
C GLU A 523 -23.55 23.09 18.98
N ALA A 524 -23.44 22.72 17.70
CA ALA A 524 -24.41 21.88 17.00
C ALA A 524 -24.43 20.45 17.54
N GLY A 525 -23.25 19.83 17.68
CA GLY A 525 -23.08 18.48 18.24
C GLY A 525 -23.51 18.40 19.71
N LEU A 526 -23.20 19.42 20.51
CA LEU A 526 -23.66 19.49 21.90
C LEU A 526 -25.19 19.54 21.98
N ASN A 527 -25.83 20.40 21.17
CA ASN A 527 -27.29 20.54 21.16
C ASN A 527 -27.99 19.24 20.74
N TRP A 528 -27.43 18.55 19.74
CA TRP A 528 -27.95 17.25 19.31
C TRP A 528 -27.87 16.20 20.42
N ASN A 529 -26.73 16.08 21.10
CA ASN A 529 -26.57 15.13 22.20
C ASN A 529 -27.44 15.46 23.42
N VAL A 530 -27.63 16.75 23.73
CA VAL A 530 -28.55 17.17 24.81
C VAL A 530 -29.97 16.72 24.49
N ALA A 531 -30.43 16.91 23.25
CA ALA A 531 -31.77 16.48 22.83
C ALA A 531 -31.98 14.96 22.97
N ILE A 532 -30.92 14.15 22.79
CA ILE A 532 -30.97 12.70 22.98
C ILE A 532 -31.11 12.31 24.45
N LEU A 533 -30.35 12.96 25.35
CA LEU A 533 -30.48 12.75 26.79
C LEU A 533 -31.86 13.18 27.29
N ASP A 534 -32.32 14.35 26.86
CA ASP A 534 -33.65 14.88 27.22
C ASP A 534 -34.78 14.01 26.62
N GLY A 535 -34.50 13.34 25.50
CA GLY A 535 -35.39 12.36 24.86
C GLY A 535 -35.44 10.99 25.54
N GLY A 536 -34.67 10.78 26.62
CA GLY A 536 -34.78 9.59 27.49
C GLY A 536 -33.63 8.59 27.40
N MET A 537 -32.55 8.87 26.67
CA MET A 537 -31.33 8.05 26.75
C MET A 537 -30.69 8.19 28.15
N SER A 538 -30.23 7.08 28.71
CA SER A 538 -29.54 7.11 30.00
C SER A 538 -28.16 7.77 29.89
N ARG A 539 -27.71 8.45 30.96
CA ARG A 539 -26.35 9.01 31.03
C ARG A 539 -25.27 7.93 30.94
N ALA A 540 -25.54 6.71 31.42
CA ALA A 540 -24.63 5.57 31.30
C ALA A 540 -24.43 5.16 29.84
N THR A 541 -25.51 5.08 29.05
CA THR A 541 -25.44 4.82 27.61
C THR A 541 -24.69 5.93 26.89
N MET A 542 -24.94 7.19 27.25
CA MET A 542 -24.23 8.31 26.65
C MET A 542 -22.73 8.29 26.99
N LEU A 543 -22.36 7.99 28.24
CA LEU A 543 -20.97 7.82 28.65
C LEU A 543 -20.26 6.75 27.79
N LEU A 544 -20.92 5.61 27.53
CA LEU A 544 -20.38 4.57 26.66
C LEU A 544 -20.17 5.05 25.23
N ASN A 545 -21.14 5.75 24.65
CA ASN A 545 -21.00 6.30 23.30
C ASN A 545 -19.78 7.24 23.17
N PHE A 546 -19.47 8.01 24.21
CA PHE A 546 -18.26 8.84 24.23
C PHE A 546 -16.99 8.01 24.42
N ALA A 547 -17.00 7.07 25.37
CA ALA A 547 -15.87 6.19 25.66
C ALA A 547 -15.44 5.36 24.43
N ASP A 548 -16.40 4.85 23.66
CA ASP A 548 -16.14 4.02 22.47
C ASP A 548 -16.12 4.81 21.17
N SER A 549 -16.22 6.14 21.23
CA SER A 549 -16.07 6.97 20.03
C SER A 549 -14.68 6.80 19.41
N PRO A 550 -14.53 6.81 18.07
CA PRO A 550 -13.22 6.72 17.42
C PRO A 550 -12.23 7.78 17.91
N GLU A 551 -12.73 8.96 18.27
CA GLU A 551 -11.94 10.06 18.80
C GLU A 551 -11.40 9.77 20.22
N CYS A 552 -12.22 9.21 21.11
CA CYS A 552 -11.74 8.78 22.44
C CYS A 552 -10.73 7.62 22.33
N GLN A 553 -11.00 6.65 21.46
CA GLN A 553 -10.08 5.54 21.19
C GLN A 553 -8.70 6.06 20.73
N ALA A 554 -8.67 7.00 19.78
CA ALA A 554 -7.44 7.63 19.33
C ALA A 554 -6.72 8.41 20.46
N ALA A 555 -7.48 9.11 21.31
CA ALA A 555 -6.92 9.89 22.42
C ALA A 555 -6.25 9.02 23.49
N VAL A 556 -6.70 7.77 23.69
CA VAL A 556 -6.14 6.86 24.70
C VAL A 556 -5.08 5.90 24.17
N ALA A 557 -4.99 5.71 22.85
CA ALA A 557 -4.11 4.71 22.24
C ALA A 557 -2.65 4.83 22.70
N GLY A 558 -2.12 6.06 22.75
CA GLY A 558 -0.75 6.32 23.22
C GLY A 558 -0.51 6.05 24.71
N LEU A 559 -1.57 5.97 25.51
CA LEU A 559 -1.49 5.72 26.96
C LEU A 559 -1.63 4.24 27.32
N ILE A 560 -2.35 3.49 26.49
CA ILE A 560 -2.57 2.06 26.65
C ILE A 560 -1.31 1.26 26.28
N GLY A 561 -0.58 1.68 25.24
CA GLY A 561 0.69 1.05 24.83
C GLY A 561 0.54 -0.44 24.50
N ASN A 562 1.53 -1.26 24.88
CA ASN A 562 1.58 -2.71 24.61
C ASN A 562 0.89 -3.55 25.70
N GLY A 563 -0.16 -3.02 26.33
CA GLY A 563 -0.91 -3.67 27.41
C GLY A 563 -0.95 -2.86 28.70
N LEU A 564 -1.93 -3.17 29.56
CA LEU A 564 -2.17 -2.45 30.82
C LEU A 564 -1.76 -3.28 32.03
N VAL A 565 -0.84 -2.74 32.84
CA VAL A 565 -0.42 -3.40 34.10
C VAL A 565 -1.55 -3.29 35.11
N TYR A 566 -1.93 -4.43 35.70
CA TYR A 566 -3.00 -4.51 36.68
C TYR A 566 -2.65 -5.44 37.83
N THR A 567 -3.40 -5.32 38.92
CA THR A 567 -3.36 -6.26 40.04
C THR A 567 -4.55 -7.19 39.92
N PRO A 568 -4.35 -8.52 39.73
CA PRO A 568 -5.46 -9.46 39.66
C PRO A 568 -6.41 -9.34 40.86
N PHE A 569 -7.70 -9.45 40.60
CA PHE A 569 -8.75 -9.32 41.61
C PHE A 569 -9.63 -10.58 41.59
N GLY A 570 -9.69 -11.26 42.74
CA GLY A 570 -10.35 -12.56 42.89
C GLY A 570 -9.33 -13.61 43.28
#